data_AF-A0A7Y5FG55-F1
#
_entry.id   AF-A0A7Y5FG55-F1
#
_cell.length_a   1.000
_cell.length_b   1.000
_cell.length_c   1.000
_cell.angle_alpha   90.00
_cell.angle_beta   90.00
_cell.angle_gamma   90.00
#
_symmetry.space_group_name_H-M   'P 1'
#
loop_
_entity.id
_entity.type
_entity.pdbx_description
1 polymer ?
#
loop_
_entity_poly.entity_id
_entity_poly.type
_entity_poly.pdbx_seq_one_letter_code
_entity_poly.pdbx_strand_id
1 'polypeptide(L)'
;MTDTELLRATTISKDNYSAVSLAALAGEMARRGLDAIQLLSRVQLAGDEGETQACTIAAALAKITAETELWKPLMFTNAVGEQLILQRQLSFWNADFLDQEDYQHSFLLQDVEQARELFRAFAQLATAAVAVLAEFHLDEWETVLQSNSHVRLENVSRALTAAAVAHVVKPGEGASFYLLVPAQAFAPACAVVEGLDQRRAALEAAIDKLPPRGREEQRLELYDQLLPLTEERAVLQFNRGVLLFELGRSEAAAAAFGEAVGADLAVLQEQDCLDDLEHYLENLSARLPAHVEMLHSLAVVKVFKQRDEEATLLYDRILAHCPEDAIAHLNLGYLLHAEPAQSHRALAHFKRYLELVPQAEDRTLIERLVAEFNRE
;
A
#
# COMPACT_ATOMS: atom_id res chain seq x y z
N MET A 1 32.52 -26.87 13.42
CA MET A 1 31.45 -26.61 12.46
C MET A 1 30.10 -26.66 13.15
N THR A 2 29.37 -25.54 13.12
CA THR A 2 27.95 -25.43 13.46
C THR A 2 27.11 -26.20 12.45
N ASP A 3 25.82 -26.39 12.74
CA ASP A 3 24.90 -27.06 11.82
C ASP A 3 24.72 -26.27 10.52
N THR A 4 24.73 -24.93 10.62
CA THR A 4 24.75 -24.00 9.49
C THR A 4 26.02 -24.12 8.64
N GLU A 5 27.19 -24.21 9.27
CA GLU A 5 28.46 -24.38 8.55
C GLU A 5 28.51 -25.74 7.84
N LEU A 6 27.95 -26.80 8.46
CA LEU A 6 27.83 -28.13 7.84
C LEU A 6 26.90 -28.10 6.62
N LEU A 7 25.74 -27.44 6.75
CA LEU A 7 24.81 -27.27 5.64
C LEU A 7 25.49 -26.51 4.49
N ARG A 8 26.08 -25.35 4.76
CA ARG A 8 26.76 -24.51 3.74
C ARG A 8 27.88 -25.26 3.02
N ALA A 9 28.72 -26.00 3.74
CA ALA A 9 29.81 -26.77 3.17
C ALA A 9 29.33 -27.94 2.28
N THR A 10 28.19 -28.54 2.61
CA THR A 10 27.62 -29.68 1.89
C THR A 10 26.61 -29.28 0.81
N THR A 11 26.24 -28.00 0.69
CA THR A 11 25.32 -27.47 -0.32
C THR A 11 26.00 -26.50 -1.29
N ILE A 12 26.45 -25.34 -0.80
CA ILE A 12 26.99 -24.23 -1.59
C ILE A 12 28.45 -24.47 -1.94
N SER A 13 29.27 -24.77 -0.93
CA SER A 13 30.72 -24.75 -1.08
C SER A 13 31.30 -26.12 -1.48
N LYS A 14 30.50 -27.02 -2.06
CA LYS A 14 30.91 -28.42 -2.27
C LYS A 14 32.21 -28.54 -3.07
N ASP A 15 32.37 -27.67 -4.07
CA ASP A 15 33.52 -27.66 -4.97
C ASP A 15 34.82 -27.24 -4.28
N ASN A 16 34.74 -26.62 -3.09
CA ASN A 16 35.91 -26.29 -2.26
C ASN A 16 36.42 -27.49 -1.44
N TYR A 17 35.73 -28.63 -1.46
CA TYR A 17 36.06 -29.80 -0.66
C TYR A 17 36.36 -31.02 -1.53
N SER A 18 37.31 -31.85 -1.07
CA SER A 18 37.54 -33.16 -1.68
C SER A 18 36.34 -34.10 -1.47
N ALA A 19 36.19 -35.11 -2.33
CA ALA A 19 35.14 -36.12 -2.17
C ALA A 19 35.18 -36.83 -0.80
N VAL A 20 36.38 -37.04 -0.24
CA VAL A 20 36.57 -37.63 1.10
C VAL A 20 36.08 -36.68 2.20
N SER A 21 36.40 -35.40 2.06
CA SER A 21 35.95 -34.35 2.98
C SER A 21 34.43 -34.20 2.96
N LEU A 22 33.81 -34.21 1.78
CA LEU A 22 32.35 -34.15 1.63
C LEU A 22 31.65 -35.35 2.25
N ALA A 23 32.20 -36.56 2.08
CA ALA A 23 31.66 -37.77 2.71
C ALA A 23 31.72 -37.70 4.25
N ALA A 24 32.81 -37.16 4.80
CA ALA A 24 32.94 -36.94 6.25
C ALA A 24 31.95 -35.90 6.78
N LEU A 25 31.76 -34.78 6.07
CA LEU A 25 30.78 -33.75 6.41
C LEU A 25 29.34 -34.28 6.36
N ALA A 26 28.99 -35.05 5.33
CA ALA A 26 27.69 -35.70 5.21
C ALA A 26 27.46 -36.74 6.33
N GLY A 27 28.50 -37.49 6.70
CA GLY A 27 28.45 -38.42 7.84
C GLY A 27 28.20 -37.69 9.17
N GLU A 28 28.81 -36.52 9.36
CA GLU A 28 28.58 -35.69 10.55
C GLU A 28 27.16 -35.11 10.60
N MET A 29 26.59 -34.70 9.46
CA MET A 29 25.18 -34.29 9.38
C MET A 29 24.24 -35.42 9.77
N ALA A 30 24.46 -36.63 9.22
CA ALA A 30 23.66 -37.81 9.56
C ALA A 30 23.78 -38.18 11.05
N ARG A 31 24.99 -38.10 11.63
CA ARG A 31 25.23 -38.34 13.06
C ARG A 31 24.44 -37.38 13.96
N ARG A 32 24.25 -36.13 13.52
CA ARG A 32 23.46 -35.11 14.23
C ARG A 32 21.96 -35.17 13.93
N GLY A 33 21.53 -36.06 13.03
CA GLY A 33 20.13 -36.15 12.60
C GLY A 33 19.68 -34.96 11.74
N LEU A 34 20.62 -34.28 11.08
CA LEU A 34 20.33 -33.15 10.20
C LEU A 34 19.97 -33.65 8.80
N ASP A 35 18.77 -33.32 8.34
CA ASP A 35 18.34 -33.53 6.96
C ASP A 35 18.41 -32.21 6.19
N ALA A 36 19.32 -32.13 5.21
CA ALA A 36 19.52 -30.94 4.39
C ALA A 36 18.25 -30.52 3.66
N ILE A 37 17.42 -31.46 3.18
CA ILE A 37 16.17 -31.15 2.47
C ILE A 37 15.19 -30.48 3.42
N GLN A 38 15.05 -31.02 4.64
CA GLN A 38 14.18 -30.43 5.66
C GLN A 38 14.67 -29.05 6.10
N LEU A 39 15.98 -28.87 6.31
CA LEU A 39 16.54 -27.58 6.69
C LEU A 39 16.30 -26.52 5.60
N LEU A 40 16.57 -26.86 4.33
CA LEU A 40 16.36 -25.96 3.19
C LEU A 40 14.87 -25.67 2.90
N SER A 41 13.96 -26.52 3.35
CA SER A 41 12.52 -26.28 3.19
C SER A 41 11.95 -25.22 4.13
N ARG A 42 12.73 -24.79 5.13
CA ARG A 42 12.32 -23.83 6.16
C ARG A 42 12.93 -22.47 5.86
N VAL A 43 12.07 -21.47 5.78
CA VAL A 43 12.45 -20.06 5.61
C VAL A 43 11.80 -19.26 6.73
N GLN A 44 12.45 -18.23 7.18
CA GLN A 44 11.90 -17.28 8.13
C GLN A 44 11.40 -16.05 7.37
N LEU A 45 10.20 -15.57 7.70
CA LEU A 45 9.63 -14.33 7.17
C LEU A 45 9.48 -13.34 8.33
N ALA A 46 9.97 -12.11 8.14
CA ALA A 46 9.73 -11.03 9.10
C ALA A 46 8.29 -10.50 8.96
N GLY A 47 7.63 -10.33 10.09
CA GLY A 47 6.36 -9.64 10.21
C GLY A 47 6.53 -8.13 10.37
N ASP A 48 5.41 -7.41 10.35
CA ASP A 48 5.37 -5.94 10.33
C ASP A 48 6.00 -5.30 11.60
N GLU A 49 5.99 -6.01 12.74
CA GLU A 49 6.58 -5.56 14.01
C GLU A 49 8.00 -6.10 14.27
N GLY A 50 8.66 -6.66 13.24
CA GLY A 50 10.00 -7.26 13.36
C GLY A 50 10.02 -8.66 13.98
N GLU A 51 8.87 -9.20 14.39
CA GLU A 51 8.75 -10.60 14.78
C GLU A 51 9.02 -11.52 13.58
N THR A 52 9.89 -12.51 13.74
CA THR A 52 10.23 -13.44 12.67
C THR A 52 9.50 -14.76 12.85
N GLN A 53 8.76 -15.19 11.82
CA GLN A 53 8.01 -16.44 11.84
C GLN A 53 8.59 -17.46 10.87
N ALA A 54 8.79 -18.70 11.35
CA ALA A 54 9.16 -19.81 10.48
C ALA A 54 7.98 -20.22 9.58
N CYS A 55 8.22 -20.35 8.28
CA CYS A 55 7.24 -20.76 7.29
C CYS A 55 7.86 -21.72 6.26
N THR A 56 7.00 -22.34 5.44
CA THR A 56 7.44 -23.15 4.30
C THR A 56 7.73 -22.25 3.10
N ILE A 57 8.55 -22.72 2.17
CA ILE A 57 8.78 -22.04 0.87
C ILE A 57 7.44 -21.73 0.17
N ALA A 58 6.47 -22.65 0.22
CA ALA A 58 5.16 -22.45 -0.40
C ALA A 58 4.36 -21.30 0.26
N ALA A 59 4.40 -21.21 1.59
CA ALA A 59 3.75 -20.13 2.32
C ALA A 59 4.43 -18.77 2.06
N ALA A 60 5.77 -18.74 2.01
CA ALA A 60 6.51 -17.54 1.64
C ALA A 60 6.20 -17.07 0.20
N LEU A 61 6.18 -18.01 -0.76
CA LEU A 61 5.77 -17.71 -2.13
C LEU A 61 4.34 -17.16 -2.23
N ALA A 62 3.42 -17.57 -1.35
CA ALA A 62 2.06 -17.02 -1.34
C ALA A 62 2.01 -15.53 -0.97
N LYS A 63 3.09 -14.96 -0.42
CA LYS A 63 3.22 -13.52 -0.13
C LYS A 63 3.82 -12.70 -1.27
N ILE A 64 4.49 -13.35 -2.23
CA ILE A 64 5.14 -12.72 -3.39
C ILE A 64 4.17 -12.78 -4.56
N THR A 65 3.34 -11.74 -4.71
CA THR A 65 2.20 -11.68 -5.63
C THR A 65 2.15 -10.35 -6.40
N ALA A 66 1.37 -10.28 -7.48
CA ALA A 66 1.20 -9.04 -8.22
C ALA A 66 0.46 -7.96 -7.40
N GLU A 67 -0.21 -8.37 -6.32
CA GLU A 67 -0.99 -7.55 -5.40
C GLU A 67 -0.19 -7.14 -4.16
N THR A 68 1.04 -7.63 -4.00
CA THR A 68 1.93 -7.21 -2.89
C THR A 68 2.04 -5.70 -2.88
N GLU A 69 1.94 -5.09 -1.70
CA GLU A 69 1.96 -3.64 -1.54
C GLU A 69 3.24 -3.01 -2.12
N LEU A 70 3.10 -1.85 -2.76
CA LEU A 70 4.24 -1.13 -3.32
C LEU A 70 5.17 -0.68 -2.20
N TRP A 71 6.47 -0.88 -2.42
CA TRP A 71 7.56 -0.45 -1.56
C TRP A 71 7.59 -1.00 -0.13
N LYS A 72 6.64 -1.85 0.26
CA LYS A 72 6.70 -2.62 1.50
C LYS A 72 7.71 -3.77 1.35
N PRO A 73 8.75 -3.84 2.20
CA PRO A 73 9.76 -4.91 2.11
C PRO A 73 9.21 -6.23 2.65
N LEU A 74 9.49 -7.32 1.94
CA LEU A 74 9.35 -8.70 2.39
C LEU A 74 10.74 -9.26 2.69
N MET A 75 11.05 -9.42 3.99
CA MET A 75 12.36 -9.89 4.43
C MET A 75 12.32 -11.38 4.76
N PHE A 76 13.15 -12.14 4.07
CA PHE A 76 13.28 -13.58 4.22
C PHE A 76 14.66 -13.97 4.72
N THR A 77 14.74 -14.90 5.66
CA THR A 77 16.02 -15.50 6.10
C THR A 77 16.05 -16.98 5.75
N ASN A 78 17.10 -17.41 5.05
CA ASN A 78 17.25 -18.81 4.65
C ASN A 78 17.88 -19.67 5.76
N ALA A 79 18.07 -20.96 5.48
CA ALA A 79 18.58 -21.94 6.45
C ALA A 79 20.03 -21.70 6.92
N VAL A 80 20.79 -20.83 6.22
CA VAL A 80 22.17 -20.48 6.60
C VAL A 80 22.29 -19.08 7.19
N GLY A 81 21.18 -18.38 7.41
CA GLY A 81 21.17 -17.05 8.03
C GLY A 81 21.40 -15.89 7.06
N GLU A 82 21.46 -16.14 5.75
CA GLU A 82 21.47 -15.08 4.74
C GLU A 82 20.07 -14.49 4.61
N GLN A 83 19.97 -13.22 4.26
CA GLN A 83 18.72 -12.49 4.12
C GLN A 83 18.49 -12.06 2.67
N LEU A 84 17.23 -12.14 2.25
CA LEU A 84 16.73 -11.61 0.99
C LEU A 84 15.58 -10.67 1.29
N ILE A 85 15.71 -9.40 0.89
CA ILE A 85 14.63 -8.43 0.97
C ILE A 85 14.04 -8.25 -0.42
N LEU A 86 12.81 -8.74 -0.63
CA LEU A 86 12.07 -8.51 -1.86
C LEU A 86 11.10 -7.35 -1.67
N GLN A 87 11.09 -6.43 -2.61
CA GLN A 87 10.21 -5.28 -2.54
C GLN A 87 9.67 -4.98 -3.94
N ARG A 88 8.35 -4.77 -4.00
CA ARG A 88 7.67 -4.48 -5.25
C ARG A 88 7.85 -3.00 -5.59
N GLN A 89 8.27 -2.73 -6.82
CA GLN A 89 8.35 -1.40 -7.40
C GLN A 89 7.20 -1.23 -8.41
N LEU A 90 7.03 -0.03 -8.97
CA LEU A 90 5.88 0.26 -9.84
C LEU A 90 5.85 -0.64 -11.10
N SER A 91 7.02 -0.91 -11.69
CA SER A 91 7.14 -1.61 -12.98
C SER A 91 8.06 -2.85 -12.92
N PHE A 92 8.60 -3.18 -11.75
CA PHE A 92 9.59 -4.25 -11.56
C PHE A 92 9.66 -4.61 -10.06
N TRP A 93 10.57 -5.50 -9.67
CA TRP A 93 10.89 -5.83 -8.28
C TRP A 93 12.36 -5.56 -8.00
N ASN A 94 12.67 -5.08 -6.80
CA ASN A 94 14.04 -5.09 -6.31
C ASN A 94 14.23 -6.21 -5.30
N ALA A 95 15.43 -6.79 -5.31
CA ALA A 95 15.84 -7.79 -4.35
C ALA A 95 17.18 -7.38 -3.75
N ASP A 96 17.27 -7.21 -2.44
CA ASP A 96 18.53 -6.97 -1.74
C ASP A 96 19.01 -8.24 -1.10
N PHE A 97 20.29 -8.57 -1.30
CA PHE A 97 20.95 -9.69 -0.68
C PHE A 97 21.85 -9.20 0.45
N LEU A 98 21.68 -9.77 1.64
CA LEU A 98 22.49 -9.47 2.81
C LEU A 98 23.07 -10.76 3.38
N ASP A 99 24.35 -10.72 3.75
CA ASP A 99 25.02 -11.80 4.49
C ASP A 99 25.24 -11.33 5.92
N GLN A 100 24.63 -12.00 6.90
CA GLN A 100 24.72 -11.62 8.32
C GLN A 100 24.41 -10.14 8.59
N GLU A 101 23.34 -9.62 7.97
CA GLU A 101 22.90 -8.20 8.03
C GLU A 101 23.78 -7.21 7.26
N ASP A 102 24.91 -7.64 6.71
CA ASP A 102 25.74 -6.80 5.85
C ASP A 102 25.21 -6.82 4.41
N TYR A 103 24.82 -5.65 3.89
CA TYR A 103 24.42 -5.47 2.50
C TYR A 103 25.54 -5.90 1.54
N GLN A 104 25.18 -6.68 0.52
CA GLN A 104 26.12 -7.16 -0.49
C GLN A 104 25.85 -6.52 -1.86
N HIS A 105 24.67 -6.78 -2.40
CA HIS A 105 24.24 -6.32 -3.72
C HIS A 105 22.72 -6.43 -3.84
N SER A 106 22.20 -5.87 -4.93
CA SER A 106 20.78 -5.95 -5.29
C SER A 106 20.59 -6.43 -6.74
N PHE A 107 19.42 -7.00 -7.01
CA PHE A 107 18.94 -7.33 -8.34
C PHE A 107 17.69 -6.51 -8.66
N LEU A 108 17.55 -6.14 -9.94
CA LEU A 108 16.31 -5.60 -10.49
C LEU A 108 15.65 -6.67 -11.36
N LEU A 109 14.44 -7.08 -10.99
CA LEU A 109 13.73 -8.22 -11.55
C LEU A 109 12.49 -7.73 -12.28
N GLN A 110 12.27 -8.20 -13.49
CA GLN A 110 11.28 -7.60 -14.39
C GLN A 110 9.83 -7.81 -13.92
N ASP A 111 9.55 -8.93 -13.26
CA ASP A 111 8.20 -9.31 -12.88
C ASP A 111 8.19 -10.19 -11.61
N VAL A 112 6.97 -10.53 -11.19
CA VAL A 112 6.73 -11.36 -10.01
C VAL A 112 7.27 -12.78 -10.17
N GLU A 113 7.36 -13.32 -11.39
CA GLU A 113 7.89 -14.67 -11.60
C GLU A 113 9.40 -14.70 -11.39
N GLN A 114 10.14 -13.71 -11.90
CA GLN A 114 11.56 -13.57 -11.59
C GLN A 114 11.81 -13.39 -10.09
N ALA A 115 10.97 -12.62 -9.39
CA ALA A 115 11.05 -12.49 -7.93
C ALA A 115 10.83 -13.85 -7.22
N ARG A 116 9.86 -14.64 -7.67
CA ARG A 116 9.58 -15.97 -7.12
C ARG A 116 10.68 -16.99 -7.44
N GLU A 117 11.25 -16.93 -8.63
CA GLU A 117 12.39 -17.77 -9.05
C GLU A 117 13.65 -17.45 -8.25
N LEU A 118 13.98 -16.17 -8.11
CA LEU A 118 15.07 -15.72 -7.25
C LEU A 118 14.85 -16.18 -5.80
N PHE A 119 13.65 -16.00 -5.25
CA PHE A 119 13.33 -16.47 -3.91
C PHE A 119 13.51 -17.99 -3.75
N ARG A 120 13.07 -18.80 -4.72
CA ARG A 120 13.27 -20.26 -4.68
C ARG A 120 14.75 -20.61 -4.71
N ALA A 121 15.53 -19.96 -5.58
CA ALA A 121 16.96 -20.17 -5.67
C ALA A 121 17.66 -19.80 -4.36
N PHE A 122 17.31 -18.65 -3.78
CA PHE A 122 17.78 -18.19 -2.48
C PHE A 122 17.46 -19.18 -1.35
N ALA A 123 16.20 -19.61 -1.23
CA ALA A 123 15.76 -20.54 -0.18
C ALA A 123 16.45 -21.91 -0.29
N GLN A 124 16.75 -22.36 -1.52
CA GLN A 124 17.39 -23.64 -1.80
C GLN A 124 18.92 -23.56 -1.91
N LEU A 125 19.51 -22.37 -1.72
CA LEU A 125 20.95 -22.12 -1.87
C LEU A 125 21.50 -22.47 -3.28
N ALA A 126 20.68 -22.27 -4.31
CA ALA A 126 20.98 -22.61 -5.70
C ALA A 126 21.53 -21.40 -6.48
N THR A 127 22.78 -21.02 -6.21
CA THR A 127 23.45 -19.83 -6.78
C THR A 127 23.55 -19.83 -8.32
N ALA A 128 23.59 -21.00 -8.95
CA ALA A 128 23.67 -21.10 -10.42
C ALA A 128 22.41 -20.55 -11.13
N ALA A 129 21.26 -20.55 -10.46
CA ALA A 129 19.99 -20.09 -11.06
C ALA A 129 19.94 -18.56 -11.23
N VAL A 130 20.81 -17.82 -10.56
CA VAL A 130 20.81 -16.35 -10.50
C VAL A 130 22.04 -15.71 -11.14
N ALA A 131 22.99 -16.51 -11.61
CA ALA A 131 24.26 -16.07 -12.20
C ALA A 131 24.12 -15.25 -13.49
N VAL A 132 22.92 -15.17 -14.07
CA VAL A 132 22.61 -14.37 -15.27
C VAL A 132 22.07 -12.98 -14.95
N LEU A 133 21.72 -12.71 -13.69
CA LEU A 133 21.18 -11.42 -13.27
C LEU A 133 22.31 -10.40 -13.08
N ALA A 134 22.05 -9.15 -13.44
CA ALA A 134 22.98 -8.06 -13.20
C ALA A 134 22.91 -7.64 -11.72
N GLU A 135 24.08 -7.59 -11.07
CA GLU A 135 24.23 -7.09 -9.71
C GLU A 135 24.34 -5.56 -9.72
N PHE A 136 23.71 -4.94 -8.72
CA PHE A 136 23.74 -3.49 -8.48
C PHE A 136 24.14 -3.22 -7.03
N HIS A 137 24.94 -2.18 -6.81
CA HIS A 137 25.30 -1.67 -5.48
C HIS A 137 24.50 -0.40 -5.21
N LEU A 138 23.34 -0.54 -4.56
CA LEU A 138 22.39 0.56 -4.34
C LEU A 138 22.87 1.56 -3.29
N ASP A 139 23.86 1.20 -2.47
CA ASP A 139 24.58 2.08 -1.56
C ASP A 139 25.46 3.11 -2.29
N GLU A 140 25.83 2.85 -3.55
CA GLU A 140 26.50 3.80 -4.43
C GLU A 140 25.52 4.68 -5.23
N TRP A 141 24.21 4.45 -5.10
CA TRP A 141 23.19 5.22 -5.81
C TRP A 141 22.87 6.53 -5.10
N GLU A 142 22.52 7.53 -5.88
CA GLU A 142 22.24 8.88 -5.41
C GLU A 142 20.75 9.04 -5.12
N THR A 143 20.42 9.74 -4.03
CA THR A 143 19.03 10.08 -3.69
C THR A 143 18.57 11.29 -4.48
N VAL A 144 17.65 11.10 -5.43
CA VAL A 144 17.08 12.21 -6.21
C VAL A 144 15.83 12.82 -5.55
N LEU A 145 15.10 12.04 -4.75
CA LEU A 145 13.89 12.49 -4.07
C LEU A 145 13.73 11.79 -2.73
N GLN A 146 13.44 12.56 -1.69
CA GLN A 146 12.91 12.06 -0.43
C GLN A 146 11.47 12.55 -0.28
N SER A 147 10.53 11.65 0.04
CA SER A 147 9.12 12.01 0.20
C SER A 147 8.39 11.00 1.07
N ASN A 148 7.39 11.46 1.81
CA ASN A 148 6.39 10.61 2.49
C ASN A 148 5.10 10.45 1.64
N SER A 149 5.04 11.07 0.46
CA SER A 149 3.88 11.05 -0.41
C SER A 149 4.01 9.94 -1.45
N HIS A 150 3.16 8.91 -1.30
CA HIS A 150 3.08 7.81 -2.26
C HIS A 150 2.73 8.32 -3.65
N VAL A 151 1.79 9.28 -3.75
CA VAL A 151 1.42 9.91 -5.02
C VAL A 151 2.64 10.56 -5.70
N ARG A 152 3.44 11.34 -4.96
CA ARG A 152 4.66 11.97 -5.53
C ARG A 152 5.64 10.91 -6.02
N LEU A 153 5.91 9.89 -5.22
CA LEU A 153 6.83 8.81 -5.54
C LEU A 153 6.37 8.01 -6.77
N GLU A 154 5.07 7.70 -6.89
CA GLU A 154 4.52 6.97 -8.04
C GLU A 154 4.65 7.76 -9.33
N ASN A 155 4.35 9.07 -9.30
CA ASN A 155 4.46 9.93 -10.47
C ASN A 155 5.90 10.07 -10.95
N VAL A 156 6.82 10.31 -10.01
CA VAL A 156 8.24 10.43 -10.34
C VAL A 156 8.75 9.10 -10.87
N SER A 157 8.43 7.97 -10.23
CA SER A 157 8.81 6.63 -10.71
C SER A 157 8.27 6.33 -12.11
N ARG A 158 7.01 6.71 -12.40
CA ARG A 158 6.41 6.55 -13.73
C ARG A 158 7.11 7.41 -14.78
N ALA A 159 7.44 8.66 -14.43
CA ALA A 159 8.14 9.57 -15.34
C ALA A 159 9.59 9.11 -15.60
N LEU A 160 10.30 8.64 -14.58
CA LEU A 160 11.63 8.04 -14.71
C LEU A 160 11.60 6.77 -15.56
N THR A 161 10.60 5.90 -15.35
CA THR A 161 10.38 4.72 -16.19
C THR A 161 10.20 5.12 -17.65
N ALA A 162 9.34 6.11 -17.93
CA ALA A 162 9.10 6.62 -19.28
C ALA A 162 10.34 7.26 -19.92
N ALA A 163 11.23 7.83 -19.11
CA ALA A 163 12.52 8.37 -19.52
C ALA A 163 13.64 7.31 -19.60
N ALA A 164 13.33 6.03 -19.38
CA ALA A 164 14.29 4.92 -19.30
C ALA A 164 15.42 5.15 -18.27
N VAL A 165 15.10 5.82 -17.17
CA VAL A 165 16.02 6.04 -16.04
C VAL A 165 15.82 4.94 -15.00
N ALA A 166 16.87 4.15 -14.77
CA ALA A 166 16.88 3.17 -13.68
C ALA A 166 16.73 3.89 -12.32
N HIS A 167 15.85 3.38 -11.48
CA HIS A 167 15.56 3.94 -10.17
C HIS A 167 15.06 2.84 -9.22
N VAL A 168 15.14 3.05 -7.92
CA VAL A 168 14.53 2.19 -6.89
C VAL A 168 13.99 3.09 -5.78
N VAL A 169 12.78 2.82 -5.29
CA VAL A 169 12.26 3.47 -4.08
C VAL A 169 12.52 2.57 -2.88
N LYS A 170 13.17 3.10 -1.85
CA LYS A 170 13.48 2.41 -0.59
C LYS A 170 12.73 3.05 0.58
N PRO A 171 12.21 2.27 1.54
CA PRO A 171 11.74 2.83 2.79
C PRO A 171 12.89 3.51 3.53
N GLY A 172 12.60 4.64 4.15
CA GLY A 172 13.52 5.43 4.96
C GLY A 172 13.15 5.40 6.44
N GLU A 173 13.65 6.38 7.20
CA GLU A 173 13.24 6.55 8.60
C GLU A 173 11.79 7.03 8.68
N GLY A 174 11.02 6.45 9.61
CA GLY A 174 9.61 6.77 9.81
C GLY A 174 8.75 6.43 8.59
N ALA A 175 7.91 7.37 8.17
CA ALA A 175 7.03 7.22 7.00
C ALA A 175 7.64 7.76 5.69
N SER A 176 8.96 8.02 5.67
CA SER A 176 9.63 8.57 4.49
C SER A 176 10.14 7.47 3.56
N PHE A 177 10.26 7.79 2.28
CA PHE A 177 10.93 6.96 1.28
C PHE A 177 12.00 7.76 0.55
N TYR A 178 13.01 7.04 0.06
CA TYR A 178 14.08 7.56 -0.78
C TYR A 178 13.97 6.97 -2.18
N LEU A 179 13.95 7.81 -3.20
CA LEU A 179 14.07 7.41 -4.58
C LEU A 179 15.53 7.53 -5.00
N LEU A 180 16.15 6.39 -5.24
CA LEU A 180 17.56 6.25 -5.60
C LEU A 180 17.70 6.08 -7.11
N VAL A 181 18.77 6.63 -7.68
CA VAL A 181 19.17 6.46 -9.08
C VAL A 181 20.68 6.23 -9.19
N PRO A 182 21.18 5.51 -10.22
CA PRO A 182 22.62 5.41 -10.44
C PRO A 182 23.26 6.81 -10.58
N ALA A 183 24.49 7.00 -10.10
CA ALA A 183 25.17 8.29 -10.13
C ALA A 183 25.22 8.92 -11.54
N GLN A 184 25.42 8.11 -12.59
CA GLN A 184 25.41 8.57 -13.99
C GLN A 184 24.03 9.06 -14.48
N ALA A 185 22.94 8.64 -13.83
CA ALA A 185 21.57 9.01 -14.16
C ALA A 185 21.00 10.10 -13.24
N PHE A 186 21.78 10.58 -12.26
CA PHE A 186 21.35 11.58 -11.27
C PHE A 186 20.87 12.88 -11.92
N ALA A 187 21.68 13.52 -12.76
CA ALA A 187 21.31 14.78 -13.40
C ALA A 187 20.08 14.65 -14.34
N PRO A 188 19.96 13.61 -15.20
CA PRO A 188 18.72 13.34 -15.93
C PRO A 188 17.51 13.13 -15.02
N ALA A 189 17.66 12.43 -13.89
CA ALA A 189 16.58 12.20 -12.94
C ALA A 189 16.12 13.50 -12.26
N CYS A 190 17.06 14.36 -11.84
CA CYS A 190 16.73 15.69 -11.31
C CYS A 190 15.93 16.50 -12.32
N ALA A 191 16.31 16.50 -13.59
CA ALA A 191 15.57 17.22 -14.64
C ALA A 191 14.15 16.68 -14.84
N VAL A 192 13.92 15.37 -14.66
CA VAL A 192 12.57 14.78 -14.69
C VAL A 192 11.73 15.29 -13.52
N VAL A 193 12.28 15.29 -12.29
CA VAL A 193 11.59 15.79 -11.10
C VAL A 193 11.26 17.27 -11.26
N GLU A 194 12.24 18.09 -11.64
CA GLU A 194 12.05 19.52 -11.91
C GLU A 194 10.99 19.77 -12.99
N GLY A 195 10.99 18.97 -14.05
CA GLY A 195 9.98 19.08 -15.11
C GLY A 195 8.56 18.79 -14.64
N LEU A 196 8.37 17.84 -13.72
CA LEU A 196 7.07 17.56 -13.10
C LEU A 196 6.62 18.73 -12.20
N ASP A 197 7.52 19.26 -11.38
CA ASP A 197 7.22 20.40 -10.50
C ASP A 197 6.87 21.66 -11.33
N GLN A 198 7.63 21.92 -12.41
CA GLN A 198 7.34 23.02 -13.35
C GLN A 198 5.99 22.82 -14.05
N ARG A 199 5.68 21.59 -14.47
CA ARG A 199 4.39 21.28 -15.11
C ARG A 199 3.23 21.52 -14.14
N ARG A 200 3.36 21.08 -12.88
CA ARG A 200 2.36 21.31 -11.83
C ARG A 200 2.13 22.81 -11.65
N ALA A 201 3.19 23.58 -11.43
CA ALA A 201 3.12 25.03 -11.25
C ALA A 201 2.51 25.75 -12.48
N ALA A 202 2.81 25.27 -13.69
CA ALA A 202 2.24 25.82 -14.92
C ALA A 202 0.72 25.56 -15.03
N LEU A 203 0.25 24.38 -14.60
CA LEU A 203 -1.17 24.04 -14.57
C LEU A 203 -1.92 24.88 -13.53
N GLU A 204 -1.36 25.04 -12.33
CA GLU A 204 -1.90 25.92 -11.27
C GLU A 204 -2.02 27.36 -11.78
N ALA A 205 -0.93 27.91 -12.33
CA ALA A 205 -0.94 29.26 -12.89
C ALA A 205 -1.89 29.42 -14.09
N ALA A 206 -2.17 28.34 -14.83
CA ALA A 206 -3.16 28.35 -15.91
C ALA A 206 -4.60 28.40 -15.35
N ILE A 207 -4.89 27.66 -14.28
CA ILE A 207 -6.18 27.67 -13.59
C ILE A 207 -6.47 29.06 -13.00
N ASP A 208 -5.49 29.68 -12.34
CA ASP A 208 -5.63 31.00 -11.72
C ASP A 208 -5.92 32.12 -12.73
N LYS A 209 -5.43 31.99 -13.96
CA LYS A 209 -5.66 32.95 -15.05
C LYS A 209 -7.04 32.80 -15.69
N LEU A 210 -7.72 31.67 -15.51
CA LEU A 210 -9.04 31.47 -16.09
C LEU A 210 -10.08 32.30 -15.34
N PRO A 211 -11.00 32.98 -16.06
CA PRO A 211 -12.08 33.71 -15.41
C PRO A 211 -12.95 32.74 -14.61
N PRO A 212 -13.56 33.17 -13.49
CA PRO A 212 -14.35 32.29 -12.63
C PRO A 212 -15.49 31.58 -13.37
N ARG A 213 -16.04 32.20 -14.44
CA ARG A 213 -17.13 31.65 -15.26
C ARG A 213 -16.83 31.71 -16.77
N GLY A 214 -17.50 30.85 -17.54
CA GLY A 214 -17.47 30.79 -19.00
C GLY A 214 -16.33 29.96 -19.62
N ARG A 215 -15.57 29.25 -18.78
CA ARG A 215 -14.43 28.38 -19.13
C ARG A 215 -14.39 27.11 -18.28
N GLU A 216 -15.56 26.62 -17.90
CA GLU A 216 -15.74 25.52 -16.96
C GLU A 216 -15.12 24.22 -17.50
N GLU A 217 -15.42 23.82 -18.74
CA GLU A 217 -14.81 22.62 -19.35
C GLU A 217 -13.28 22.70 -19.41
N GLN A 218 -12.74 23.86 -19.78
CA GLN A 218 -11.29 24.05 -19.83
C GLN A 218 -10.65 23.97 -18.44
N ARG A 219 -11.29 24.52 -17.40
CA ARG A 219 -10.81 24.40 -16.02
C ARG A 219 -10.87 22.95 -15.55
N LEU A 220 -11.91 22.20 -15.92
CA LEU A 220 -12.04 20.78 -15.60
C LEU A 220 -10.90 19.96 -16.20
N GLU A 221 -10.56 20.19 -17.47
CA GLU A 221 -9.41 19.56 -18.13
C GLU A 221 -8.08 19.87 -17.44
N LEU A 222 -7.90 21.08 -16.92
CA LEU A 222 -6.71 21.45 -16.15
C LEU A 222 -6.68 20.75 -14.78
N TYR A 223 -7.82 20.64 -14.09
CA TYR A 223 -7.91 19.86 -12.85
C TYR A 223 -7.60 18.39 -13.08
N ASP A 224 -8.10 17.78 -14.15
CA ASP A 224 -7.82 16.39 -14.50
C ASP A 224 -6.33 16.15 -14.76
N GLN A 225 -5.61 17.14 -15.29
CA GLN A 225 -4.16 17.07 -15.48
C GLN A 225 -3.35 17.36 -14.22
N LEU A 226 -3.87 18.22 -13.33
CA LEU A 226 -3.20 18.63 -12.10
C LEU A 226 -3.34 17.55 -11.01
N LEU A 227 -4.51 16.93 -10.89
CA LEU A 227 -4.83 15.94 -9.86
C LEU A 227 -3.79 14.84 -9.70
N PRO A 228 -3.28 14.21 -10.78
CA PRO A 228 -2.22 13.21 -10.64
C PRO A 228 -0.97 13.78 -10.00
N LEU A 229 -0.60 15.05 -10.26
CA LEU A 229 0.65 15.69 -9.82
C LEU A 229 0.57 16.33 -8.43
N THR A 230 -0.61 16.32 -7.80
CA THR A 230 -0.86 16.99 -6.52
C THR A 230 -0.98 15.95 -5.40
N GLU A 231 -0.30 16.21 -4.30
CA GLU A 231 -0.28 15.35 -3.12
C GLU A 231 -1.52 15.63 -2.25
N GLU A 232 -1.77 16.91 -1.97
CA GLU A 232 -2.95 17.39 -1.23
C GLU A 232 -4.15 17.54 -2.17
N ARG A 233 -4.85 16.42 -2.43
CA ARG A 233 -5.92 16.37 -3.44
C ARG A 233 -7.29 16.81 -2.93
N ALA A 234 -7.47 16.97 -1.61
CA ALA A 234 -8.79 17.21 -1.01
C ALA A 234 -9.49 18.46 -1.57
N VAL A 235 -8.85 19.64 -1.46
CA VAL A 235 -9.38 20.91 -1.98
C VAL A 235 -9.52 20.88 -3.50
N LEU A 236 -8.59 20.24 -4.19
CA LEU A 236 -8.61 20.13 -5.64
C LEU A 236 -9.81 19.31 -6.15
N GLN A 237 -10.08 18.17 -5.51
CA GLN A 237 -11.26 17.34 -5.78
C GLN A 237 -12.56 18.05 -5.41
N PHE A 238 -12.59 18.79 -4.30
CA PHE A 238 -13.72 19.63 -3.93
C PHE A 238 -14.02 20.66 -5.04
N ASN A 239 -13.04 21.45 -5.46
CA ASN A 239 -13.21 22.45 -6.52
C ASN A 239 -13.64 21.83 -7.85
N ARG A 240 -13.12 20.64 -8.17
CA ARG A 240 -13.56 19.85 -9.31
C ARG A 240 -15.02 19.42 -9.18
N GLY A 241 -15.44 18.97 -8.00
CA GLY A 241 -16.82 18.59 -7.69
C GLY A 241 -17.79 19.77 -7.84
N VAL A 242 -17.43 20.95 -7.34
CA VAL A 242 -18.20 22.19 -7.52
C VAL A 242 -18.42 22.47 -9.01
N LEU A 243 -17.34 22.43 -9.80
CA LEU A 243 -17.41 22.69 -11.23
C LEU A 243 -18.29 21.68 -11.99
N LEU A 244 -18.20 20.41 -11.63
CA LEU A 244 -19.05 19.35 -12.19
C LEU A 244 -20.53 19.53 -11.81
N PHE A 245 -20.79 19.99 -10.58
CA PHE A 245 -22.14 20.30 -10.13
C PHE A 245 -22.75 21.47 -10.91
N GLU A 246 -21.98 22.55 -11.13
CA GLU A 246 -22.39 23.71 -11.92
C GLU A 246 -22.68 23.34 -13.38
N LEU A 247 -21.92 22.40 -13.94
CA LEU A 247 -22.14 21.81 -15.28
C LEU A 247 -23.34 20.83 -15.32
N GLY A 248 -24.01 20.58 -14.20
CA GLY A 248 -25.15 19.66 -14.10
C GLY A 248 -24.76 18.18 -14.11
N ARG A 249 -23.47 17.84 -14.06
CA ARG A 249 -22.94 16.47 -14.07
C ARG A 249 -22.99 15.87 -12.67
N SER A 250 -24.20 15.61 -12.17
CA SER A 250 -24.46 15.29 -10.77
C SER A 250 -23.73 14.04 -10.25
N GLU A 251 -23.69 12.95 -11.02
CA GLU A 251 -22.97 11.72 -10.61
C GLU A 251 -21.45 11.93 -10.54
N ALA A 252 -20.88 12.62 -11.54
CA ALA A 252 -19.46 12.93 -11.54
C ALA A 252 -19.07 13.89 -10.40
N ALA A 253 -19.95 14.85 -10.08
CA ALA A 253 -19.78 15.73 -8.93
C ALA A 253 -19.80 14.94 -7.61
N ALA A 254 -20.76 14.03 -7.45
CA ALA A 254 -20.84 13.15 -6.28
C ALA A 254 -19.56 12.33 -6.10
N ALA A 255 -19.05 11.73 -7.18
CA ALA A 255 -17.78 11.00 -7.14
C ALA A 255 -16.60 11.91 -6.74
N ALA A 256 -16.48 13.11 -7.32
CA ALA A 256 -15.41 14.04 -6.97
C ALA A 256 -15.47 14.52 -5.51
N PHE A 257 -16.67 14.74 -4.98
CA PHE A 257 -16.85 15.06 -3.56
C PHE A 257 -16.52 13.88 -2.66
N GLY A 258 -16.87 12.64 -3.05
CA GLY A 258 -16.46 11.44 -2.33
C GLY A 258 -14.94 11.28 -2.26
N GLU A 259 -14.24 11.54 -3.38
CA GLU A 259 -12.77 11.59 -3.41
C GLU A 259 -12.19 12.70 -2.52
N ALA A 260 -12.86 13.85 -2.41
CA ALA A 260 -12.45 14.92 -1.51
C ALA A 260 -12.58 14.51 -0.04
N VAL A 261 -13.69 13.85 0.33
CA VAL A 261 -13.94 13.30 1.68
C VAL A 261 -12.91 12.23 2.03
N GLY A 262 -12.63 11.32 1.09
CA GLY A 262 -11.64 10.24 1.30
C GLY A 262 -10.20 10.73 1.37
N ALA A 263 -9.90 11.92 0.84
CA ALA A 263 -8.56 12.50 0.88
C ALA A 263 -8.23 13.07 2.26
N ASP A 264 -8.92 14.14 2.70
CA ASP A 264 -8.72 14.72 4.04
C ASP A 264 -9.82 15.73 4.40
N LEU A 265 -10.68 15.38 5.38
CA LEU A 265 -11.72 16.28 5.89
C LEU A 265 -11.18 17.42 6.77
N ALA A 266 -10.07 17.21 7.47
CA ALA A 266 -9.47 18.25 8.31
C ALA A 266 -8.91 19.37 7.44
N VAL A 267 -8.23 19.04 6.33
CA VAL A 267 -7.78 20.04 5.35
C VAL A 267 -8.96 20.81 4.76
N LEU A 268 -10.06 20.14 4.43
CA LEU A 268 -11.26 20.82 3.94
C LEU A 268 -11.90 21.75 4.98
N GLN A 269 -11.83 21.41 6.27
CA GLN A 269 -12.26 22.29 7.35
C GLN A 269 -11.33 23.50 7.50
N GLU A 270 -10.02 23.28 7.52
CA GLU A 270 -9.01 24.35 7.65
C GLU A 270 -9.06 25.35 6.48
N GLN A 271 -9.49 24.89 5.30
CA GLN A 271 -9.64 25.71 4.09
C GLN A 271 -11.08 26.23 3.89
N ASP A 272 -11.93 26.18 4.92
CA ASP A 272 -13.33 26.67 4.90
C ASP A 272 -14.21 26.05 3.78
N CYS A 273 -13.84 24.88 3.26
CA CYS A 273 -14.56 24.17 2.19
C CYS A 273 -15.59 23.16 2.72
N LEU A 274 -15.48 22.75 4.00
CA LEU A 274 -16.27 21.64 4.54
C LEU A 274 -17.79 21.93 4.60
N ASP A 275 -18.19 23.15 4.97
CA ASP A 275 -19.60 23.55 5.01
C ASP A 275 -20.21 23.57 3.60
N ASP A 276 -19.47 24.08 2.62
CA ASP A 276 -19.90 24.08 1.21
C ASP A 276 -19.98 22.66 0.66
N LEU A 277 -19.01 21.80 0.97
CA LEU A 277 -19.02 20.39 0.58
C LEU A 277 -20.28 19.68 1.12
N GLU A 278 -20.59 19.86 2.40
CA GLU A 278 -21.82 19.35 3.01
C GLU A 278 -23.06 19.84 2.25
N HIS A 279 -23.13 21.13 1.97
CA HIS A 279 -24.24 21.72 1.22
C HIS A 279 -24.41 21.10 -0.18
N TYR A 280 -23.32 20.90 -0.92
CA TYR A 280 -23.38 20.26 -2.24
C TYR A 280 -23.82 18.79 -2.15
N LEU A 281 -23.30 18.04 -1.18
CA LEU A 281 -23.67 16.64 -0.95
C LEU A 281 -25.16 16.52 -0.56
N GLU A 282 -25.68 17.39 0.29
CA GLU A 282 -27.10 17.43 0.65
C GLU A 282 -27.99 17.69 -0.58
N ASN A 283 -27.63 18.69 -1.40
CA ASN A 283 -28.33 18.98 -2.64
C ASN A 283 -28.30 17.80 -3.63
N LEU A 284 -27.15 17.13 -3.75
CA LEU A 284 -27.01 15.93 -4.58
C LEU A 284 -27.82 14.76 -4.02
N SER A 285 -27.91 14.60 -2.70
CA SER A 285 -28.69 13.53 -2.07
C SER A 285 -30.19 13.59 -2.38
N ALA A 286 -30.71 14.79 -2.67
CA ALA A 286 -32.08 14.98 -3.13
C ALA A 286 -32.27 14.60 -4.61
N ARG A 287 -31.22 14.78 -5.44
CA ARG A 287 -31.23 14.48 -6.89
C ARG A 287 -30.91 13.02 -7.19
N LEU A 288 -30.05 12.40 -6.38
CA LEU A 288 -29.52 11.04 -6.54
C LEU A 288 -29.84 10.21 -5.28
N PRO A 289 -31.12 9.93 -5.02
CA PRO A 289 -31.51 9.50 -3.68
C PRO A 289 -31.05 8.11 -3.28
N ALA A 290 -30.63 7.28 -4.24
CA ALA A 290 -30.16 5.91 -4.04
C ALA A 290 -28.65 5.74 -4.33
N HIS A 291 -27.89 6.83 -4.49
CA HIS A 291 -26.45 6.74 -4.73
C HIS A 291 -25.72 6.49 -3.41
N VAL A 292 -25.39 5.23 -3.14
CA VAL A 292 -24.92 4.74 -1.83
C VAL A 292 -23.58 5.37 -1.43
N GLU A 293 -22.62 5.45 -2.34
CA GLU A 293 -21.27 5.98 -2.07
C GLU A 293 -21.32 7.45 -1.65
N MET A 294 -22.16 8.25 -2.31
CA MET A 294 -22.39 9.65 -1.96
C MET A 294 -23.08 9.81 -0.60
N LEU A 295 -24.03 8.94 -0.27
CA LEU A 295 -24.65 8.91 1.06
C LEU A 295 -23.61 8.56 2.14
N HIS A 296 -22.68 7.64 1.87
CA HIS A 296 -21.56 7.35 2.77
C HIS A 296 -20.70 8.60 2.98
N SER A 297 -20.31 9.28 1.90
CA SER A 297 -19.52 10.52 2.00
C SER A 297 -20.22 11.58 2.85
N LEU A 298 -21.53 11.79 2.66
CA LEU A 298 -22.31 12.72 3.47
C LEU A 298 -22.41 12.26 4.94
N ALA A 299 -22.61 10.97 5.19
CA ALA A 299 -22.67 10.43 6.55
C ALA A 299 -21.32 10.61 7.28
N VAL A 300 -20.19 10.37 6.61
CA VAL A 300 -18.85 10.61 7.16
C VAL A 300 -18.66 12.09 7.50
N VAL A 301 -19.10 13.02 6.64
CA VAL A 301 -19.08 14.46 6.94
C VAL A 301 -19.91 14.79 8.18
N LYS A 302 -21.10 14.19 8.35
CA LYS A 302 -21.94 14.39 9.55
C LYS A 302 -21.26 13.86 10.82
N VAL A 303 -20.67 12.67 10.78
CA VAL A 303 -19.91 12.10 11.92
C VAL A 303 -18.72 12.98 12.28
N PHE A 304 -17.94 13.43 11.28
CA PHE A 304 -16.79 14.31 11.51
C PHE A 304 -17.20 15.62 12.22
N LYS A 305 -18.41 16.12 11.92
CA LYS A 305 -18.99 17.31 12.56
C LYS A 305 -19.77 17.00 13.85
N GLN A 306 -19.69 15.78 14.36
CA GLN A 306 -20.36 15.31 15.58
C GLN A 306 -21.90 15.41 15.51
N ARG A 307 -22.47 15.22 14.31
CA ARG A 307 -23.92 15.21 14.03
C ARG A 307 -24.42 13.78 13.88
N ASP A 308 -24.24 12.98 14.92
CA ASP A 308 -24.43 11.52 14.91
C ASP A 308 -25.87 11.09 14.61
N GLU A 309 -26.87 11.85 15.07
CA GLU A 309 -28.28 11.60 14.75
C GLU A 309 -28.55 11.71 13.24
N GLU A 310 -27.97 12.72 12.58
CA GLU A 310 -28.10 12.91 11.13
C GLU A 310 -27.33 11.83 10.35
N ALA A 311 -26.14 11.45 10.82
CA ALA A 311 -25.38 10.34 10.25
C ALA A 311 -26.15 9.01 10.34
N THR A 312 -26.81 8.74 11.47
CA THR A 312 -27.63 7.55 11.68
C THR A 312 -28.75 7.46 10.66
N LEU A 313 -29.45 8.57 10.39
CA LEU A 313 -30.51 8.61 9.36
C LEU A 313 -29.97 8.32 7.96
N LEU A 314 -28.75 8.79 7.64
CA LEU A 314 -28.11 8.53 6.35
C LEU A 314 -27.71 7.07 6.20
N TYR A 315 -27.16 6.44 7.23
CA TYR A 315 -26.84 5.01 7.18
C TYR A 315 -28.10 4.13 7.16
N ASP A 316 -29.16 4.49 7.90
CA ASP A 316 -30.46 3.80 7.79
C ASP A 316 -31.00 3.89 6.36
N ARG A 317 -30.82 5.03 5.69
CA ARG A 317 -31.16 5.20 4.26
C ARG A 317 -30.26 4.39 3.33
N ILE A 318 -28.95 4.29 3.60
CA ILE A 318 -28.05 3.40 2.85
C ILE A 318 -28.57 1.95 2.95
N LEU A 319 -28.86 1.46 4.15
CA LEU A 319 -29.35 0.09 4.35
C LEU A 319 -30.75 -0.14 3.77
N ALA A 320 -31.58 0.90 3.62
CA ALA A 320 -32.85 0.79 2.90
C ALA A 320 -32.65 0.55 1.39
N HIS A 321 -31.56 1.04 0.80
CA HIS A 321 -31.21 0.84 -0.61
C HIS A 321 -30.30 -0.37 -0.85
N CYS A 322 -29.36 -0.62 0.06
CA CYS A 322 -28.38 -1.70 0.03
C CYS A 322 -28.32 -2.39 1.42
N PRO A 323 -29.21 -3.37 1.68
CA PRO A 323 -29.28 -4.04 2.99
C PRO A 323 -28.06 -4.89 3.35
N GLU A 324 -27.14 -5.10 2.41
CA GLU A 324 -25.90 -5.87 2.59
C GLU A 324 -24.66 -4.97 2.62
N ASP A 325 -24.84 -3.65 2.77
CA ASP A 325 -23.74 -2.72 2.94
C ASP A 325 -23.07 -2.92 4.31
N ALA A 326 -21.95 -3.63 4.30
CA ALA A 326 -21.20 -3.96 5.50
C ALA A 326 -20.68 -2.71 6.23
N ILE A 327 -20.26 -1.67 5.50
CA ILE A 327 -19.71 -0.42 6.06
C ILE A 327 -20.80 0.32 6.82
N ALA A 328 -22.02 0.42 6.27
CA ALA A 328 -23.14 1.05 6.93
C ALA A 328 -23.57 0.29 8.19
N HIS A 329 -23.55 -1.06 8.16
CA HIS A 329 -23.76 -1.86 9.37
C HIS A 329 -22.69 -1.58 10.44
N LEU A 330 -21.42 -1.56 10.07
CA LEU A 330 -20.34 -1.27 11.03
C LEU A 330 -20.50 0.12 11.66
N ASN A 331 -20.72 1.15 10.84
CA ASN A 331 -20.81 2.54 11.29
C ASN A 331 -22.07 2.79 12.13
N LEU A 332 -23.22 2.22 11.76
CA LEU A 332 -24.42 2.26 12.63
C LEU A 332 -24.21 1.55 13.95
N GLY A 333 -23.51 0.41 13.94
CA GLY A 333 -23.13 -0.30 15.16
C GLY A 333 -22.41 0.63 16.13
N TYR A 334 -21.40 1.35 15.65
CA TYR A 334 -20.63 2.29 16.47
C TYR A 334 -21.43 3.51 16.92
N LEU A 335 -22.20 4.14 16.02
CA LEU A 335 -23.01 5.31 16.37
C LEU A 335 -24.05 4.97 17.45
N LEU A 336 -24.70 3.81 17.33
CA LEU A 336 -25.72 3.36 18.28
C LEU A 336 -25.12 2.79 19.58
N HIS A 337 -23.87 2.30 19.55
CA HIS A 337 -23.20 1.78 20.73
C HIS A 337 -22.98 2.83 21.82
N ALA A 338 -22.87 4.11 21.44
CA ALA A 338 -22.75 5.22 22.38
C ALA A 338 -24.02 5.44 23.24
N GLU A 339 -25.17 4.88 22.83
CA GLU A 339 -26.45 5.06 23.51
C GLU A 339 -26.97 3.77 24.16
N PRO A 340 -27.04 3.67 25.51
CA PRO A 340 -27.50 2.46 26.19
C PRO A 340 -28.90 1.97 25.79
N ALA A 341 -29.79 2.88 25.36
CA ALA A 341 -31.13 2.53 24.90
C ALA A 341 -31.11 1.77 23.55
N GLN A 342 -30.06 1.96 22.75
CA GLN A 342 -29.93 1.42 21.40
C GLN A 342 -29.02 0.18 21.34
N SER A 343 -28.52 -0.31 22.48
CA SER A 343 -27.60 -1.45 22.57
C SER A 343 -28.05 -2.68 21.76
N HIS A 344 -29.35 -2.98 21.77
CA HIS A 344 -29.90 -4.10 21.01
C HIS A 344 -29.81 -3.90 19.48
N ARG A 345 -29.99 -2.66 18.98
CA ARG A 345 -29.80 -2.33 17.56
C ARG A 345 -28.32 -2.38 17.20
N ALA A 346 -27.46 -1.75 18.01
CA ALA A 346 -26.01 -1.78 17.81
C ALA A 346 -25.49 -3.22 17.67
N LEU A 347 -25.90 -4.11 18.59
CA LEU A 347 -25.57 -5.53 18.55
C LEU A 347 -26.02 -6.22 17.26
N ALA A 348 -27.22 -5.92 16.76
CA ALA A 348 -27.72 -6.48 15.51
C ALA A 348 -26.88 -6.06 14.31
N HIS A 349 -26.48 -4.79 14.24
CA HIS A 349 -25.63 -4.29 13.16
C HIS A 349 -24.21 -4.88 13.20
N PHE A 350 -23.58 -4.98 14.38
CA PHE A 350 -22.26 -5.63 14.50
C PHE A 350 -22.28 -7.10 14.10
N LYS A 351 -23.31 -7.86 14.50
CA LYS A 351 -23.47 -9.25 14.06
C LYS A 351 -23.59 -9.35 12.55
N ARG A 352 -24.38 -8.47 11.93
CA ARG A 352 -24.56 -8.46 10.48
C ARG A 352 -23.26 -8.11 9.73
N TYR A 353 -22.47 -7.17 10.23
CA TYR A 353 -21.14 -6.89 9.69
C TYR A 353 -20.22 -8.14 9.69
N LEU A 354 -20.16 -8.86 10.82
CA LEU A 354 -19.36 -10.08 10.95
C LEU A 354 -19.80 -11.23 10.05
N GLU A 355 -21.08 -11.28 9.68
CA GLU A 355 -21.62 -12.21 8.68
C GLU A 355 -21.21 -11.83 7.26
N LEU A 356 -21.28 -10.54 6.92
CA LEU A 356 -20.99 -10.02 5.59
C LEU A 356 -19.49 -10.02 5.28
N VAL A 357 -18.64 -9.82 6.28
CA VAL A 357 -17.17 -9.76 6.14
C VAL A 357 -16.48 -10.78 7.07
N PRO A 358 -16.49 -12.08 6.74
CA PRO A 358 -15.98 -13.11 7.64
C PRO A 358 -14.48 -13.00 7.97
N GLN A 359 -13.70 -12.38 7.09
CA GLN A 359 -12.24 -12.22 7.20
C GLN A 359 -11.84 -10.76 7.42
N ALA A 360 -12.70 -9.94 8.04
CA ALA A 360 -12.37 -8.55 8.35
C ALA A 360 -11.17 -8.47 9.30
N GLU A 361 -10.27 -7.50 9.08
CA GLU A 361 -9.09 -7.27 9.92
C GLU A 361 -9.47 -6.90 11.36
N ASP A 362 -10.55 -6.12 11.51
CA ASP A 362 -11.11 -5.67 12.78
C ASP A 362 -12.06 -6.68 13.44
N ARG A 363 -12.22 -7.89 12.87
CA ARG A 363 -13.16 -8.92 13.36
C ARG A 363 -13.05 -9.17 14.85
N THR A 364 -11.84 -9.37 15.37
CA THR A 364 -11.60 -9.69 16.78
C THR A 364 -12.00 -8.53 17.71
N LEU A 365 -11.95 -7.28 17.22
CA LEU A 365 -12.46 -6.12 17.96
C LEU A 365 -13.99 -6.15 18.01
N ILE A 366 -14.65 -6.35 16.87
CA ILE A 366 -16.11 -6.38 16.80
C ILE A 366 -16.71 -7.56 17.57
N GLU A 367 -16.07 -8.74 17.54
CA GLU A 367 -16.48 -9.89 18.35
C GLU A 367 -16.42 -9.60 19.86
N ARG A 368 -15.46 -8.78 20.32
CA ARG A 368 -15.39 -8.34 21.72
C ARG A 368 -16.56 -7.42 22.08
N LEU A 369 -16.87 -6.43 21.24
CA LEU A 369 -18.03 -5.55 21.44
C LEU A 369 -19.33 -6.36 21.51
N VAL A 370 -19.51 -7.32 20.60
CA VAL A 370 -20.66 -8.23 20.60
C VAL A 370 -20.73 -9.04 21.91
N ALA A 371 -19.60 -9.50 22.44
CA ALA A 371 -19.55 -10.25 23.69
C ALA A 371 -19.87 -9.38 24.92
N GLU A 372 -19.49 -8.10 24.92
CA GLU A 372 -19.80 -7.14 25.98
C GLU A 372 -21.30 -6.90 26.09
N PHE A 373 -21.99 -6.66 24.98
CA PHE A 373 -23.45 -6.51 24.97
C PHE A 373 -24.22 -7.72 25.48
N ASN A 374 -23.66 -8.94 25.39
CA ASN A 374 -24.33 -10.14 25.89
C ASN A 374 -24.13 -10.36 27.41
N ARG A 375 -23.30 -9.53 28.06
CA ARG A 375 -23.01 -9.61 29.51
C ARG A 375 -23.82 -8.61 30.34
N GLU A 376 -24.35 -7.56 29.71
CA GLU A 376 -25.30 -6.60 30.28
C GLU A 376 -26.74 -7.14 30.21
#